data_AF-A0A376P4F5-F1
#
_entry.id   AF-A0A376P4F5-F1
#
_cell.length_a   1.000
_cell.length_b   1.000
_cell.length_c   1.000
_cell.angle_alpha   90.00
_cell.angle_beta   90.00
_cell.angle_gamma   90.00
#
_symmetry.space_group_name_H-M   'P 1'
#
loop_
_entity.id
_entity.type
_entity.pdbx_description
1 polymer ?
#
loop_
_entity_poly.entity_id
_entity_poly.type
_entity_poly.pdbx_seq_one_letter_code
_entity_poly.pdbx_strand_id
1 'polypeptide(L)' 'MRSSKVPRKTKWRDAALIAAAQKVEHYEIASYGTLATLAEQLGYRKAAKLLKETLEEEKATDIKLTDLALIT' A
#
# COMPACT_ATOMS: atom_id res chain seq x y z
N MET A 1 -38.23 -11.00 -13.16
CA MET A 1 -36.83 -11.19 -13.58
C MET A 1 -35.98 -10.05 -13.03
N ARG A 2 -35.13 -10.29 -12.02
CA ARG A 2 -34.12 -9.30 -11.60
C ARG A 2 -32.97 -9.40 -12.60
N SER A 3 -32.85 -8.43 -13.50
CA SER A 3 -31.68 -8.25 -14.34
C SER A 3 -30.49 -7.96 -13.42
N SER A 4 -29.65 -8.97 -13.19
CA SER A 4 -28.39 -8.84 -12.46
C SER A 4 -27.44 -7.99 -13.32
N LYS A 5 -27.47 -6.67 -13.12
CA LYS A 5 -26.52 -5.75 -13.72
C LYS A 5 -25.12 -6.06 -13.17
N VAL A 6 -24.33 -6.80 -13.93
CA VAL A 6 -22.89 -6.91 -13.68
C VAL A 6 -22.32 -5.48 -13.72
N PRO A 7 -21.66 -5.00 -12.66
CA PRO A 7 -21.15 -3.64 -12.64
C PRO A 7 -20.09 -3.46 -13.73
N ARG A 8 -20.32 -2.51 -14.64
CA ARG A 8 -19.34 -2.17 -15.70
C ARG A 8 -18.03 -1.72 -15.05
N LYS A 9 -16.92 -2.31 -15.48
CA LYS A 9 -15.57 -1.80 -15.18
C LYS A 9 -15.40 -0.45 -15.88
N THR A 10 -15.07 0.59 -15.12
CA THR A 10 -14.86 1.95 -15.65
C THR A 10 -13.51 2.45 -15.17
N LYS A 11 -12.83 3.29 -15.98
CA LYS A 11 -11.58 3.95 -15.59
C LYS A 11 -11.69 4.69 -14.25
N TRP A 12 -12.85 5.30 -13.99
CA TRP A 12 -13.16 5.96 -12.71
C TRP A 12 -13.19 5.01 -11.51
N ARG A 13 -13.67 3.78 -11.70
CA ARG A 13 -13.65 2.78 -10.64
C ARG A 13 -12.23 2.34 -10.33
N ASP A 14 -11.42 2.09 -11.36
CA ASP A 14 -10.03 1.66 -11.19
C ASP A 14 -9.20 2.79 -10.54
N ALA A 15 -9.38 4.05 -10.94
CA ALA A 15 -8.76 5.20 -10.28
C ALA A 15 -9.14 5.33 -8.80
N ALA A 16 -10.42 5.12 -8.45
CA ALA A 16 -10.88 5.15 -7.07
C ALA A 16 -10.30 4.00 -6.23
N LEU A 17 -10.14 2.81 -6.83
CA LEU A 17 -9.51 1.65 -6.17
C LEU A 17 -8.02 1.89 -5.94
N ILE A 18 -7.30 2.44 -6.93
CA ILE A 18 -5.89 2.79 -6.80
C ILE A 18 -5.71 3.83 -5.69
N ALA A 19 -6.49 4.91 -5.69
CA ALA A 19 -6.42 5.94 -4.65
C ALA A 19 -6.72 5.38 -3.24
N ALA A 20 -7.65 4.42 -3.13
CA ALA A 20 -7.92 3.75 -1.87
C ALA A 20 -6.74 2.85 -1.44
N ALA A 21 -6.13 2.11 -2.37
CA ALA A 21 -4.97 1.28 -2.10
C ALA A 21 -3.77 2.11 -1.65
N GLN A 22 -3.46 3.23 -2.31
CA GLN A 22 -2.36 4.12 -1.91
C GLN A 22 -2.52 4.67 -0.49
N LYS A 23 -3.76 4.92 -0.04
CA LYS A 23 -4.02 5.31 1.35
C LYS A 23 -3.68 4.20 2.34
N VAL A 24 -3.89 2.95 1.96
CA VAL A 24 -3.50 1.79 2.78
C VAL A 24 -1.97 1.71 2.83
N GLU A 25 -1.29 1.79 1.68
CA GLU A 25 0.18 1.79 1.63
C GLU A 25 0.78 2.91 2.48
N HIS A 26 0.21 4.13 2.45
CA HIS A 26 0.71 5.25 3.25
C HIS A 26 0.56 5.01 4.76
N TYR A 27 -0.53 4.36 5.17
CA TYR A 27 -0.71 3.94 6.56
C TYR A 27 0.35 2.89 6.97
N GLU A 28 0.64 1.93 6.09
CA GLU A 28 1.64 0.89 6.34
C GLU A 28 3.06 1.46 6.35
N ILE A 29 3.42 2.33 5.42
CA ILE A 29 4.71 3.03 5.38
C ILE A 29 4.96 3.81 6.68
N ALA A 30 3.95 4.57 7.14
CA ALA A 30 4.06 5.30 8.41
C ALA A 30 4.21 4.35 9.61
N SER A 31 3.47 3.24 9.61
CA SER A 31 3.48 2.24 10.68
C SER A 31 4.82 1.49 10.74
N TYR A 32 5.27 0.91 9.63
CA TYR A 32 6.53 0.17 9.55
C TYR A 32 7.75 1.07 9.77
N GLY A 33 7.72 2.32 9.29
CA GLY A 33 8.75 3.31 9.61
C GLY A 33 8.90 3.53 11.11
N THR A 34 7.78 3.75 11.80
CA THR A 34 7.76 3.94 13.27
C THR A 34 8.24 2.68 14.00
N LEU A 35 7.71 1.51 13.63
CA LEU A 35 8.04 0.24 14.27
C LEU A 35 9.52 -0.13 14.07
N ALA A 36 10.06 0.09 12.88
CA ALA A 36 11.47 -0.17 12.58
C ALA A 36 12.38 0.70 13.48
N THR A 37 12.09 2.00 13.59
CA THR A 37 12.85 2.91 14.47
C THR A 37 12.77 2.49 15.93
N LEU A 38 11.58 2.14 16.43
CA LEU A 38 11.41 1.67 17.81
C LEU A 38 12.17 0.35 18.05
N ALA A 39 12.13 -0.59 17.11
CA ALA A 39 12.88 -1.84 17.19
C ALA A 39 14.40 -1.61 17.24
N GLU A 40 14.92 -0.60 16.53
CA GLU A 40 16.32 -0.20 16.62
C GLU A 40 16.66 0.37 18.00
N GLN A 41 15.82 1.26 18.53
CA GLN A 41 16.01 1.86 19.86
C GLN A 41 15.99 0.83 20.98
N LEU A 42 15.15 -0.21 20.86
CA LEU A 42 15.04 -1.30 21.83
C LEU A 42 16.10 -2.41 21.63
N GLY A 43 16.96 -2.29 20.62
CA GLY A 43 18.01 -3.27 20.33
C GLY A 43 17.52 -4.57 19.65
N TYR A 44 16.27 -4.61 19.17
CA TYR A 44 15.69 -5.75 18.46
C TYR A 44 16.14 -5.82 17.00
N ARG A 45 17.45 -6.00 16.77
CA ARG A 45 18.10 -5.91 15.44
C ARG A 45 17.45 -6.77 14.36
N LYS A 46 17.04 -8.00 14.68
CA LYS A 46 16.37 -8.89 13.72
C LYS A 46 14.99 -8.35 13.32
N ALA A 47 14.21 -7.86 14.28
CA ALA A 47 12.90 -7.28 14.01
C ALA A 47 13.04 -5.98 13.20
N ALA A 48 13.97 -5.10 13.56
CA ALA A 48 14.25 -3.88 12.81
C ALA A 48 14.60 -4.16 11.35
N LYS A 49 15.41 -5.21 11.08
CA LYS A 49 15.74 -5.63 9.72
C LYS A 49 14.49 -6.04 8.93
N LEU A 50 13.67 -6.94 9.49
CA LEU A 50 12.45 -7.42 8.84
C LEU A 50 11.44 -6.30 8.61
N LEU A 51 11.25 -5.41 9.58
CA LEU A 51 10.35 -4.26 9.46
C LEU A 51 10.81 -3.29 8.37
N LYS A 52 12.13 -3.10 8.20
CA LYS A 52 12.68 -2.31 7.09
C LYS A 52 12.51 -2.99 5.74
N GLU A 53 12.65 -4.31 5.66
CA GLU A 53 12.38 -5.06 4.43
C GLU A 53 10.92 -4.85 3.99
N THR A 54 9.97 -5.02 4.90
CA THR A 54 8.55 -4.76 4.60
C THR A 54 8.29 -3.29 4.25
N LEU A 55 8.89 -2.35 4.98
CA LEU A 55 8.78 -0.91 4.65
C LEU A 55 9.21 -0.60 3.20
N GLU A 56 10.29 -1.22 2.71
CA GLU A 56 10.74 -1.01 1.32
C GLU A 56 9.82 -1.69 0.31
N GLU A 57 9.22 -2.83 0.66
CA GLU A 57 8.19 -3.47 -0.16
C GLU A 57 6.95 -2.57 -0.31
N GLU A 58 6.43 -1.97 0.78
CA GLU A 58 5.25 -1.09 0.71
C GLU A 58 5.54 0.20 -0.08
N LYS A 59 6.73 0.79 0.09
CA LYS A 59 7.15 1.92 -0.76
C LYS A 59 7.18 1.53 -2.24
N ALA A 60 7.71 0.35 -2.56
CA ALA A 60 7.74 -0.14 -3.95
C ALA A 60 6.32 -0.42 -4.48
N THR A 61 5.41 -0.88 -3.64
CA THR A 61 4.00 -1.09 -3.99
C THR A 61 3.29 0.25 -4.26
N ASP A 62 3.47 1.28 -3.43
CA ASP A 62 2.90 2.61 -3.66
C ASP A 62 3.42 3.25 -4.97
N ILE A 63 4.70 3.05 -5.30
CA ILE A 63 5.25 3.49 -6.60
C ILE A 63 4.55 2.76 -7.76
N LYS A 64 4.36 1.44 -7.67
CA LYS A 64 3.63 0.69 -8.71
C LYS A 64 2.18 1.14 -8.84
N LEU A 65 1.51 1.48 -7.74
CA LEU A 65 0.16 2.04 -7.76
C LEU A 65 0.14 3.42 -8.45
N THR A 66 1.16 4.25 -8.22
CA THR A 66 1.35 5.51 -8.92
C THR A 66 1.53 5.30 -10.43
N ASP A 67 2.35 4.33 -10.84
CA ASP A 67 2.53 3.98 -12.25
C ASP A 67 1.22 3.48 -12.88
N LEU A 68 0.44 2.67 -12.16
CA LEU A 68 -0.88 2.22 -12.60
C LEU A 68 -1.86 3.40 -12.75
N ALA A 69 -1.80 4.39 -11.86
CA ALA A 69 -2.66 5.58 -11.93
C ALA A 69 -2.40 6.40 -13.20
N LEU A 70 -1.16 6.42 -13.72
CA LEU A 70 -0.81 7.13 -14.95
C LEU A 70 -1.42 6.50 -16.22
N ILE A 71 -1.71 5.20 -16.18
CA ILE A 71 -2.19 4.44 -17.35
C ILE A 71 -3.66 4.03 -17.27
N THR A 72 -4.32 4.31 -16.15
CA THR A 72 -5.74 4.00 -15.90
C THR A 72 -6.66 5.01 -16.59
#